data_AF-A0A9D1G040-F1
#
_entry.id   AF-A0A9D1G040-F1
#
_cell.length_a   1.000
_cell.length_b   1.000
_cell.length_c   1.000
_cell.angle_alpha   90.00
_cell.angle_beta   90.00
_cell.angle_gamma   90.00
#
_symmetry.space_group_name_H-M   'P 1'
#
loop_
_entity.id
_entity.type
_entity.pdbx_description
1 polymer ?
#
loop_
_entity_poly.entity_id
_entity_poly.type
_entity_poly.pdbx_seq_one_letter_code
_entity_poly.pdbx_strand_id
1 'polypeptide(L)'
;MKRIHPRDNDYSQLKRKLLFRLAAVVVGSIFGIIAFYFLIWRGQGGDFVVFVLEKFLGMEYSTALDVYRRVFRGHAELLWLGAVLVTFFILLRVVLNWFTRYFAFINQGIGNLLEEESEIRLPPEMAATERKLNAVKGELKRRTREAKVAEQRKNDLVMYLAHDIRTPLTSVIGYLSFLSEAPDMPVEQRA
;
A
#
# COMPACT_ATOMS: atom_id res chain seq x y z
N MET A 1 9.32 -25.51 -7.23
CA MET A 1 9.32 -24.04 -6.98
C MET A 1 9.66 -23.32 -8.28
N LYS A 2 8.69 -22.66 -8.92
CA LYS A 2 8.91 -21.87 -10.15
C LYS A 2 9.40 -20.48 -9.70
N ARG A 3 10.71 -20.20 -9.81
CA ARG A 3 11.28 -18.90 -9.44
C ARG A 3 10.75 -17.85 -10.41
N ILE A 4 9.92 -16.93 -9.93
CA ILE A 4 9.46 -15.78 -10.70
C ILE A 4 10.65 -14.79 -10.77
N HIS A 5 11.44 -14.87 -11.84
CA HIS A 5 12.40 -13.81 -12.17
C HIS A 5 11.59 -12.58 -12.63
N PRO A 6 11.68 -11.43 -11.93
CA PRO A 6 11.12 -10.20 -12.48
C PRO A 6 11.90 -9.86 -13.75
N ARG A 7 11.24 -9.85 -14.90
CA ARG A 7 11.84 -9.29 -16.13
C ARG A 7 12.03 -7.79 -15.89
N ASP A 8 13.19 -7.23 -16.23
CA ASP A 8 13.48 -5.79 -16.08
C ASP A 8 12.43 -4.85 -16.70
N ASN A 9 11.63 -5.36 -17.64
CA ASN A 9 10.54 -4.62 -18.30
C ASN A 9 9.26 -4.47 -17.45
N ASP A 10 9.17 -5.10 -16.28
CA ASP A 10 7.95 -5.12 -15.46
C ASP A 10 7.60 -3.75 -14.84
N TYR A 11 8.58 -2.86 -14.72
CA TYR A 11 8.40 -1.51 -14.17
C TYR A 11 8.45 -0.40 -15.23
N SER A 12 8.60 -0.73 -16.52
CA SER A 12 8.73 0.27 -17.58
C SER A 12 7.48 1.14 -17.71
N GLN A 13 6.29 0.54 -17.53
CA GLN A 13 5.02 1.27 -17.54
C GLN A 13 4.92 2.25 -16.37
N LEU A 14 5.30 1.81 -15.16
CA LEU A 14 5.36 2.65 -13.96
C LEU A 14 6.33 3.81 -14.16
N LYS A 15 7.57 3.51 -14.57
CA LYS A 15 8.61 4.52 -14.82
C LYS A 15 8.14 5.54 -15.85
N ARG A 16 7.63 5.09 -17.00
CA ARG A 16 7.14 5.98 -18.06
C ARG A 16 6.00 6.88 -17.57
N LYS A 17 5.01 6.32 -16.86
CA LYS A 17 3.87 7.09 -16.34
C LYS A 17 4.30 8.12 -15.29
N LEU A 18 5.22 7.75 -14.40
CA LEU A 18 5.82 8.67 -13.42
C LEU A 18 6.63 9.76 -14.11
N LEU A 19 7.46 9.42 -15.09
CA LEU A 19 8.24 10.39 -15.86
C LEU A 19 7.36 11.39 -16.61
N PHE A 20 6.30 10.94 -17.28
CA PHE A 20 5.36 11.85 -17.95
C PHE A 20 4.66 12.79 -16.96
N ARG A 21 4.22 12.28 -15.80
CA ARG A 21 3.59 13.12 -14.77
C ARG A 21 4.57 14.14 -14.18
N LEU A 22 5.80 13.72 -13.87
CA LEU A 22 6.87 14.59 -13.38
C LEU A 22 7.19 15.66 -14.42
N ALA A 23 7.37 15.28 -15.68
CA ALA A 23 7.63 16.21 -16.77
C ALA A 23 6.50 17.22 -16.95
N ALA A 24 5.23 16.77 -16.91
CA ALA A 24 4.07 17.67 -17.03
C ALA A 24 4.02 18.71 -15.90
N VAL A 25 4.29 18.29 -14.65
CA VAL A 25 4.30 19.21 -13.51
C VAL A 25 5.50 20.15 -13.56
N VAL A 26 6.69 19.66 -13.91
CA VAL A 26 7.88 20.51 -14.08
C VAL A 26 7.66 21.55 -15.17
N VAL A 27 7.14 21.13 -16.34
CA VAL A 27 6.81 22.05 -17.45
C VAL A 27 5.77 23.07 -16.98
N GLY A 28 4.69 22.64 -16.31
CA GLY A 28 3.69 23.53 -15.74
C GLY A 28 4.27 24.53 -14.73
N SER A 29 5.20 24.09 -13.86
CA SER A 29 5.92 24.96 -12.93
C SER A 29 6.83 25.95 -13.63
N ILE A 30 7.53 25.55 -14.70
CA ILE A 30 8.36 26.45 -15.52
C ILE A 30 7.47 27.50 -16.18
N PHE A 31 6.33 27.11 -16.77
CA PHE A 31 5.36 28.06 -17.32
C PHE A 31 4.81 29.00 -16.25
N GLY A 32 4.51 28.49 -15.04
CA GLY A 32 4.05 29.29 -13.91
C GLY A 32 5.10 30.31 -13.45
N ILE A 33 6.36 29.90 -13.35
CA ILE A 33 7.51 30.77 -13.05
C ILE A 33 7.64 31.83 -14.16
N ILE A 34 7.66 31.46 -15.44
CA ILE A 34 7.79 32.41 -16.55
C ILE A 34 6.62 33.41 -16.57
N ALA A 35 5.38 32.94 -16.34
CA ALA A 35 4.20 33.79 -16.27
C ALA A 35 4.29 34.76 -15.08
N PHE A 36 4.74 34.28 -13.91
CA PHE A 36 4.96 35.10 -12.73
C PHE A 36 6.05 36.16 -12.95
N TYR A 37 7.17 35.78 -13.57
CA TYR A 37 8.23 36.70 -13.97
C TYR A 37 7.70 37.80 -14.89
N PHE A 38 6.98 37.40 -15.93
CA PHE A 38 6.38 38.31 -16.89
C PHE A 38 5.41 39.27 -16.23
N LEU A 39 4.56 38.75 -15.34
CA LEU A 39 3.55 39.50 -14.61
C LEU A 39 4.16 40.55 -13.66
N ILE A 40 5.39 40.35 -13.18
CA ILE A 40 6.03 41.32 -12.27
C ILE A 40 6.99 42.25 -13.03
N TRP A 41 7.72 41.76 -14.04
CA TRP A 41 8.85 42.47 -14.65
C TRP A 41 8.63 43.02 -16.06
N ARG A 42 7.67 42.50 -16.84
CA ARG A 42 7.40 43.06 -18.18
C ARG A 42 6.62 44.36 -18.02
N GLY A 43 6.76 45.30 -18.96
CA GLY A 43 6.18 46.66 -18.85
C GLY A 43 4.68 46.77 -18.50
N GLN A 44 3.86 45.74 -18.75
CA GLN A 44 2.45 45.68 -18.34
C GLN A 44 2.22 45.11 -16.92
N GLY A 45 3.21 44.38 -16.39
CA GLY A 45 3.18 43.75 -15.08
C GLY A 45 3.33 44.74 -13.94
N GLY A 46 4.22 45.73 -14.10
CA GLY A 46 4.32 46.86 -13.19
C GLY A 46 2.98 47.61 -13.07
N ASP A 47 2.30 47.84 -14.20
CA ASP A 47 0.97 48.47 -14.21
C ASP A 47 -0.09 47.63 -13.50
N PHE A 48 -0.08 46.30 -13.67
CA PHE A 48 -0.99 45.41 -12.93
C PHE A 48 -0.72 45.44 -11.42
N VAL A 49 0.54 45.38 -10.99
CA VAL A 49 0.90 45.46 -9.57
C VAL A 49 0.50 46.81 -8.99
N VAL A 50 0.76 47.90 -9.72
CA VAL A 50 0.36 49.26 -9.32
C VAL A 50 -1.17 49.38 -9.24
N PHE A 51 -1.92 48.82 -10.20
CA PHE A 51 -3.38 48.78 -10.17
C PHE A 51 -3.92 48.00 -8.95
N VAL A 52 -3.31 46.85 -8.62
CA VAL A 52 -3.69 46.08 -7.43
C VAL A 52 -3.41 46.90 -6.17
N LEU A 53 -2.25 47.55 -6.08
CA LEU A 53 -1.87 48.40 -4.96
C LEU A 53 -2.81 49.61 -4.81
N GLU A 54 -3.19 50.25 -5.91
CA GLU A 54 -4.16 51.36 -5.94
C GLU A 54 -5.55 50.89 -5.48
N LYS A 55 -6.03 49.74 -5.97
CA LYS A 55 -7.40 49.27 -5.71
C LYS A 55 -7.57 48.58 -4.36
N PHE A 56 -6.58 47.81 -3.90
CA PHE A 56 -6.65 47.08 -2.63
C PHE A 56 -6.14 47.90 -1.43
N LEU A 57 -5.13 48.75 -1.61
CA LEU A 57 -4.59 49.60 -0.53
C LEU A 57 -5.07 51.06 -0.61
N GLY A 58 -5.80 51.46 -1.65
CA GLY A 58 -6.32 52.82 -1.79
C GLY A 58 -5.23 53.88 -2.01
N MET A 59 -4.05 53.47 -2.48
CA MET A 59 -2.91 54.36 -2.67
C MET A 59 -3.04 55.15 -3.97
N GLU A 60 -2.58 56.40 -3.97
CA GLU A 60 -2.49 57.21 -5.19
C GLU A 60 -1.47 56.60 -6.18
N TYR A 61 -1.76 56.69 -7.48
CA TYR A 61 -0.95 56.06 -8.56
C TYR A 61 0.56 56.36 -8.46
N SER A 62 0.91 57.61 -8.17
CA SER A 62 2.31 58.06 -7.99
C SER A 62 3.00 57.34 -6.83
N THR A 63 2.31 57.22 -5.70
CA THR A 63 2.80 56.56 -4.49
C THR A 63 2.90 55.04 -4.70
N ALA A 64 1.92 54.43 -5.37
CA ALA A 64 1.93 53.01 -5.71
C ALA A 64 3.09 52.65 -6.66
N LEU A 65 3.40 53.52 -7.63
CA LEU A 65 4.52 53.36 -8.56
C LEU A 65 5.88 53.46 -7.85
N ASP A 66 6.03 54.40 -6.92
CA ASP A 66 7.26 54.55 -6.12
C ASP A 66 7.49 53.37 -5.17
N VAL A 67 6.43 52.87 -4.54
CA VAL A 67 6.47 51.64 -3.72
C VAL A 67 6.88 50.44 -4.58
N TYR A 68 6.28 50.28 -5.77
CA TYR A 68 6.66 49.21 -6.70
C TYR A 68 8.15 49.30 -7.09
N ARG A 69 8.63 50.49 -7.49
CA ARG A 69 10.04 50.69 -7.85
C ARG A 69 10.99 50.40 -6.70
N ARG A 70 10.68 50.85 -5.48
CA ARG A 70 11.56 50.68 -4.33
C ARG A 70 11.60 49.23 -3.84
N VAL A 71 10.45 48.57 -3.73
CA VAL A 71 10.34 47.22 -3.16
C VAL A 71 10.69 46.15 -4.19
N PHE A 72 10.06 46.18 -5.37
CA PHE A 72 10.22 45.11 -6.36
C PHE A 72 11.53 45.26 -7.13
N ARG A 73 11.86 46.46 -7.61
CA ARG A 73 13.08 46.67 -8.41
C ARG A 73 14.36 46.60 -7.57
N GLY A 74 14.31 47.03 -6.31
CA GLY A 74 15.44 46.99 -5.37
C GLY A 74 15.74 45.61 -4.79
N HIS A 75 14.71 44.77 -4.57
CA HIS A 75 14.86 43.41 -4.01
C HIS A 75 14.49 42.30 -5.00
N ALA A 76 14.71 42.57 -6.28
CA ALA A 76 14.34 41.70 -7.39
C ALA A 76 14.85 40.27 -7.22
N GLU A 77 16.12 40.12 -6.87
CA GLU A 77 16.78 38.83 -6.75
C GLU A 77 16.24 37.99 -5.59
N LEU A 78 15.92 38.63 -4.45
CA LEU A 78 15.36 37.95 -3.27
C LEU A 78 13.93 37.49 -3.53
N LEU A 79 13.11 38.33 -4.16
CA LEU A 79 11.76 37.94 -4.59
C LEU A 79 11.83 36.78 -5.58
N TRP A 80 12.82 36.81 -6.47
CA TRP A 80 12.95 35.77 -7.48
C TRP A 80 13.37 34.42 -6.88
N LEU A 81 14.39 34.45 -6.02
CA LEU A 81 14.81 33.29 -5.22
C LEU A 81 13.65 32.73 -4.39
N GLY A 82 12.86 33.60 -3.76
CA GLY A 82 11.68 33.23 -2.99
C GLY A 82 10.65 32.46 -3.81
N ALA A 83 10.30 32.94 -5.01
CA ALA A 83 9.32 32.26 -5.85
C ALA A 83 9.83 30.92 -6.40
N VAL A 84 11.12 30.80 -6.72
CA VAL A 84 11.74 29.52 -7.11
C VAL A 84 11.71 28.53 -5.95
N LEU A 85 12.06 28.98 -4.74
CA LEU A 85 12.05 28.15 -3.54
C LEU A 85 10.63 27.69 -3.19
N VAL A 86 9.63 28.57 -3.23
CA VAL A 86 8.22 28.20 -3.06
C VAL A 86 7.79 27.16 -4.10
N THR A 87 8.15 27.37 -5.37
CA THR A 87 7.84 26.41 -6.44
C THR A 87 8.50 25.05 -6.18
N PHE A 88 9.75 25.04 -5.73
CA PHE A 88 10.45 23.82 -5.34
C PHE A 88 9.73 23.07 -4.21
N PHE A 89 9.31 23.76 -3.16
CA PHE A 89 8.54 23.13 -2.07
C PHE A 89 7.18 22.59 -2.52
N ILE A 90 6.50 23.29 -3.43
CA ILE A 90 5.25 22.81 -4.04
C ILE A 90 5.51 21.53 -4.85
N LEU A 91 6.54 21.53 -5.70
CA LEU A 91 6.94 20.35 -6.47
C LEU A 91 7.26 19.17 -5.56
N LEU A 92 8.04 19.40 -4.50
CA LEU A 92 8.39 18.39 -3.52
C LEU A 92 7.12 17.78 -2.88
N ARG A 93 6.17 18.62 -2.44
CA ARG A 93 4.88 18.16 -1.89
C ARG A 93 4.09 17.32 -2.88
N VAL A 94 4.02 17.73 -4.15
CA VAL A 94 3.30 16.98 -5.20
C VAL A 94 3.90 15.59 -5.38
N VAL A 95 5.23 15.50 -5.48
CA VAL A 95 5.95 14.22 -5.64
C VAL A 95 5.74 13.32 -4.42
N LEU A 96 5.88 13.86 -3.21
CA LEU A 96 5.66 13.10 -1.98
C LEU A 96 4.23 12.57 -1.87
N ASN A 97 3.22 13.39 -2.19
CA ASN A 97 1.83 12.94 -2.20
C ASN A 97 1.59 11.79 -3.18
N TRP A 98 2.21 11.83 -4.36
CA TRP A 98 2.11 10.73 -5.32
C TRP A 98 2.78 9.46 -4.78
N PHE A 99 3.98 9.58 -4.22
CA PHE A 99 4.71 8.46 -3.65
C PHE A 99 3.92 7.78 -2.54
N THR A 100 3.40 8.55 -1.58
CA THR A 100 2.59 8.03 -0.47
C THR A 100 1.33 7.32 -0.95
N ARG A 101 0.72 7.80 -2.03
CA ARG A 101 -0.46 7.14 -2.64
C ARG A 101 -0.11 5.76 -3.22
N TYR A 102 1.02 5.62 -3.89
CA TYR A 102 1.48 4.31 -4.37
C TYR A 102 1.81 3.37 -3.21
N PHE A 103 2.40 3.89 -2.13
CA PHE A 103 2.65 3.12 -0.93
C PHE A 103 1.35 2.64 -0.26
N ALA A 104 0.32 3.47 -0.23
CA ALA A 104 -1.00 3.09 0.28
C ALA A 104 -1.62 1.91 -0.49
N PHE A 105 -1.50 1.87 -1.83
CA PHE A 105 -1.96 0.72 -2.63
C PHE A 105 -1.22 -0.57 -2.28
N ILE A 106 0.09 -0.50 -2.03
CA ILE A 106 0.88 -1.67 -1.60
C ILE A 106 0.43 -2.13 -0.22
N ASN A 107 0.29 -1.21 0.74
CA ASN A 107 -0.15 -1.53 2.10
C ASN A 107 -1.55 -2.17 2.11
N GLN A 108 -2.48 -1.64 1.31
CA GLN A 108 -3.79 -2.24 1.14
C GLN A 108 -3.70 -3.65 0.56
N GLY A 109 -2.88 -3.84 -0.48
CA GLY A 109 -2.65 -5.17 -1.05
C GLY A 109 -2.05 -6.16 -0.05
N ILE A 110 -1.13 -5.72 0.81
CA ILE A 110 -0.56 -6.54 1.89
C ILE A 110 -1.62 -6.88 2.94
N GLY A 111 -2.44 -5.91 3.36
CA GLY A 111 -3.53 -6.15 4.32
C GLY A 111 -4.51 -7.21 3.83
N ASN A 112 -4.78 -7.24 2.53
CA ASN A 112 -5.71 -8.18 1.91
C ASN A 112 -5.09 -9.57 1.63
N LEU A 113 -3.84 -9.84 2.04
CA LEU A 113 -3.21 -11.16 1.86
C LEU A 113 -3.93 -12.27 2.64
N LEU A 114 -4.55 -11.92 3.77
CA LEU A 114 -5.22 -12.86 4.67
C LEU A 114 -6.70 -13.06 4.36
N GLU A 115 -7.31 -12.17 3.56
CA GLU A 115 -8.72 -12.31 3.16
C GLU A 115 -8.90 -13.49 2.18
N GLU A 116 -9.91 -14.33 2.38
CA GLU A 116 -10.05 -15.59 1.60
C GLU A 116 -10.60 -15.40 0.17
N GLU A 117 -11.38 -14.33 -0.09
CA GLU A 117 -12.19 -14.22 -1.31
C GLU A 117 -11.77 -13.13 -2.31
N SER A 118 -10.98 -12.14 -1.90
CA SER A 118 -10.64 -10.99 -2.75
C SER A 118 -9.32 -11.20 -3.53
N GLU A 119 -9.31 -11.02 -4.85
CA GLU A 119 -8.04 -10.85 -5.57
C GLU A 119 -7.44 -9.48 -5.23
N ILE A 120 -6.13 -9.44 -5.02
CA ILE A 120 -5.43 -8.17 -4.79
C ILE A 120 -5.31 -7.48 -6.15
N ARG A 121 -5.95 -6.31 -6.30
CA ARG A 121 -5.90 -5.49 -7.52
C ARG A 121 -5.17 -4.19 -7.25
N LEU A 122 -4.12 -3.91 -8.01
CA LEU A 122 -3.39 -2.64 -7.95
C LEU A 122 -3.61 -1.85 -9.24
N PRO A 123 -3.22 -0.56 -9.29
CA PRO A 123 -3.20 0.19 -10.54
C PRO A 123 -2.40 -0.57 -11.63
N PRO A 124 -2.78 -0.46 -12.91
CA PRO A 124 -2.18 -1.25 -13.99
C PRO A 124 -0.67 -1.02 -14.14
N GLU A 125 -0.19 0.18 -13.83
CA GLU A 125 1.25 0.49 -13.74
C GLU A 125 2.01 -0.35 -12.70
N MET A 126 1.32 -0.95 -11.72
CA MET A 126 1.88 -1.79 -10.66
C MET A 126 1.59 -3.28 -10.85
N ALA A 127 1.23 -3.71 -12.07
CA ALA A 127 0.90 -5.11 -12.37
C ALA A 127 1.99 -6.12 -11.94
N ALA A 128 3.26 -5.73 -11.97
CA ALA A 128 4.35 -6.56 -11.47
C ALA A 128 4.25 -6.85 -9.96
N THR A 129 3.92 -5.82 -9.18
CA THR A 129 3.69 -5.92 -7.73
C THR A 129 2.40 -6.69 -7.45
N GLU A 130 1.34 -6.45 -8.21
CA GLU A 130 0.08 -7.19 -8.13
C GLU A 130 0.29 -8.70 -8.32
N ARG A 131 0.99 -9.10 -9.39
CA ARG A 131 1.30 -10.51 -9.66
C ARG A 131 2.10 -11.15 -8.52
N LYS A 132 3.06 -10.42 -7.95
CA LYS A 132 3.84 -10.90 -6.79
C LYS A 132 2.95 -11.09 -5.55
N LEU A 133 2.10 -10.11 -5.24
CA LEU A 133 1.20 -10.20 -4.09
C LEU A 133 0.20 -11.35 -4.24
N ASN A 134 -0.41 -11.51 -5.41
CA ASN A 134 -1.31 -12.64 -5.68
C ASN A 134 -0.59 -13.99 -5.66
N ALA A 135 0.68 -14.05 -6.12
CA ALA A 135 1.48 -15.28 -5.99
C ALA A 135 1.74 -15.65 -4.52
N VAL A 136 2.07 -14.66 -3.68
CA VAL A 136 2.24 -14.86 -2.23
C VAL A 136 0.92 -15.30 -1.59
N LYS A 137 -0.20 -14.67 -1.94
CA LYS A 137 -1.54 -15.08 -1.47
C LYS A 137 -1.88 -16.52 -1.83
N GLY A 138 -1.59 -16.93 -3.07
CA GLY A 138 -1.80 -18.31 -3.54
C GLY A 138 -0.97 -19.32 -2.74
N GLU A 139 0.30 -19.00 -2.46
CA GLU A 139 1.16 -19.85 -1.62
C GLU A 139 0.68 -19.91 -0.17
N LEU A 140 0.23 -18.79 0.41
CA LEU A 140 -0.37 -18.77 1.75
C LEU A 140 -1.62 -19.67 1.81
N LYS A 141 -2.54 -19.54 0.84
CA LYS A 141 -3.74 -20.38 0.75
C LYS A 141 -3.40 -21.87 0.64
N ARG A 142 -2.38 -22.21 -0.16
CA ARG A 142 -1.88 -23.58 -0.28
C ARG A 142 -1.39 -24.11 1.07
N ARG A 143 -0.53 -23.36 1.76
CA ARG A 143 0.00 -23.75 3.08
C ARG A 143 -1.10 -23.89 4.13
N THR A 144 -2.07 -22.97 4.17
CA THR A 144 -3.21 -23.06 5.09
C THR A 144 -4.03 -24.32 4.83
N ARG A 145 -4.27 -24.67 3.56
CA ARG A 145 -4.99 -25.90 3.20
C ARG A 145 -4.21 -27.15 3.59
N GLU A 146 -2.90 -27.17 3.33
CA GLU A 146 -2.02 -28.28 3.73
C GLU A 146 -2.00 -28.46 5.25
N ALA A 147 -1.95 -27.36 6.02
CA ALA A 147 -2.02 -27.40 7.48
C ALA A 147 -3.36 -27.93 7.98
N LYS A 148 -4.50 -27.45 7.44
CA LYS A 148 -5.84 -27.96 7.78
C LYS A 148 -5.98 -29.46 7.49
N VAL A 149 -5.46 -29.93 6.35
CA VAL A 149 -5.48 -31.36 6.00
C VAL A 149 -4.60 -32.18 6.95
N ALA A 150 -3.43 -31.68 7.32
CA ALA A 150 -2.56 -32.35 8.29
C ALA A 150 -3.21 -32.44 9.67
N GLU A 151 -3.89 -31.38 10.10
CA GLU A 151 -4.66 -31.35 11.35
C GLU A 151 -5.82 -32.35 11.33
N GLN A 152 -6.60 -32.39 10.23
CA GLN A 152 -7.69 -33.36 10.07
C GLN A 152 -7.18 -34.80 10.14
N ARG A 153 -6.09 -35.12 9.42
CA ARG A 153 -5.47 -36.45 9.45
C ARG A 153 -5.03 -36.86 10.86
N LYS A 154 -4.50 -35.91 11.63
CA LYS A 154 -4.13 -36.14 13.04
C LYS A 154 -5.37 -36.44 13.87
N ASN A 155 -6.45 -35.67 13.71
CA ASN A 155 -7.69 -35.87 14.46
C ASN A 155 -8.35 -37.22 14.11
N ASP A 156 -8.38 -37.58 12.83
CA ASP A 156 -8.91 -38.87 12.37
C ASP A 156 -8.09 -40.03 12.96
N LEU A 157 -6.75 -39.91 12.95
CA LEU A 157 -5.86 -40.91 13.55
C LEU A 157 -6.13 -41.08 15.07
N VAL A 158 -6.29 -39.98 15.79
CA VAL A 158 -6.64 -39.99 17.22
C VAL A 158 -8.00 -40.67 17.44
N MET A 159 -8.99 -40.39 16.58
CA MET A 159 -10.31 -41.02 16.64
C MET A 159 -10.22 -42.54 16.41
N TYR A 160 -9.46 -42.99 15.41
CA TYR A 160 -9.24 -44.42 15.15
C TYR A 160 -8.58 -45.12 16.33
N LEU A 161 -7.51 -44.52 16.89
CA LEU A 161 -6.84 -45.06 18.07
C LEU A 161 -7.80 -45.15 19.27
N ALA A 162 -8.63 -44.14 19.50
CA ALA A 162 -9.60 -44.15 20.58
C ALA A 162 -10.68 -45.23 20.40
N HIS A 163 -11.14 -45.45 19.17
CA HIS A 163 -12.06 -46.54 18.83
C HIS A 163 -11.43 -47.90 19.14
N ASP A 164 -10.22 -48.13 18.65
CA ASP A 164 -9.54 -49.43 18.77
C ASP A 164 -9.13 -49.75 20.21
N ILE A 165 -8.96 -48.75 21.08
CA ILE A 165 -8.74 -48.96 22.52
C ILE A 165 -10.03 -49.33 23.25
N ARG A 166 -11.18 -48.76 22.85
CA ARG A 166 -12.46 -48.98 23.52
C ARG A 166 -12.92 -50.43 23.40
N THR A 167 -12.82 -51.01 22.19
CA THR A 167 -13.31 -52.36 21.89
C THR A 167 -12.70 -53.46 22.79
N PRO A 168 -11.37 -53.62 22.90
CA PRO A 168 -10.77 -54.65 23.76
C PRO A 168 -11.03 -54.38 25.25
N LEU A 169 -11.07 -53.11 25.68
CA LEU A 169 -11.36 -52.76 27.07
C LEU A 169 -12.79 -53.20 27.46
N THR A 170 -13.78 -52.97 26.60
CA THR A 170 -15.15 -53.44 26.84
C THR A 170 -15.21 -54.97 26.84
N SER A 171 -14.46 -55.66 25.97
CA SER A 171 -14.36 -57.11 26.00
C SER A 171 -13.76 -57.64 27.31
N VAL A 172 -12.68 -57.01 27.81
CA VAL A 172 -12.07 -57.38 29.09
C VAL A 172 -13.01 -57.13 30.27
N ILE A 173 -13.69 -55.97 30.30
CA ILE A 173 -14.68 -55.67 31.34
C ILE A 173 -15.85 -56.65 31.30
N GLY A 174 -16.37 -56.97 30.11
CA GLY A 174 -17.43 -57.96 29.93
C GLY A 174 -17.02 -59.35 30.43
N TYR A 175 -15.79 -59.78 30.10
CA TYR A 175 -15.23 -61.05 30.58
C TYR A 175 -15.11 -61.08 32.12
N LEU A 176 -14.57 -60.02 32.73
CA LEU A 176 -14.46 -59.89 34.19
C LEU A 176 -15.83 -59.86 34.87
N SER A 177 -16.83 -59.21 34.26
CA SER A 177 -18.22 -59.20 34.75
C SER A 177 -18.82 -60.60 34.73
N PHE A 178 -18.67 -61.34 33.62
CA PHE A 178 -19.12 -62.72 33.51
C PHE A 178 -18.49 -63.65 34.56
N LEU A 179 -17.18 -63.53 34.78
CA LEU A 179 -16.48 -64.30 35.82
C LEU A 179 -16.98 -63.95 37.23
N SER A 180 -17.34 -62.69 37.48
CA SER A 180 -17.89 -62.26 38.78
C SER A 180 -19.32 -62.76 39.04
N GLU A 181 -20.13 -62.94 37.99
CA GLU A 181 -21.51 -63.41 38.06
C GLU A 181 -21.64 -64.95 38.13
N ALA A 182 -20.55 -65.70 37.93
CA ALA A 182 -20.51 -67.16 38.03
C ALA A 182 -19.49 -67.68 39.08
N PRO A 183 -19.78 -67.55 40.39
CA PRO A 183 -18.84 -67.89 41.47
C PRO A 183 -18.45 -69.37 41.55
N ASP A 184 -19.30 -70.29 41.06
CA ASP A 184 -19.15 -71.75 41.16
C ASP A 184 -18.52 -72.40 39.91
N MET A 185 -17.99 -71.62 38.96
CA MET A 185 -17.40 -72.17 37.73
C MET A 185 -16.08 -72.92 38.03
N PRO A 186 -15.87 -74.17 37.55
CA PRO A 186 -14.65 -74.94 37.81
C PRO A 186 -13.40 -74.24 37.26
N VAL A 187 -12.28 -74.36 37.96
CA VAL A 187 -11.02 -73.62 37.70
C VAL A 187 -10.52 -73.80 36.26
N GLU A 188 -10.82 -74.92 35.61
CA GLU A 188 -10.42 -75.22 34.23
C GLU A 188 -11.16 -74.40 33.16
N GLN A 189 -12.30 -73.79 33.49
CA GLN A 189 -13.10 -72.95 32.56
C GLN A 189 -12.88 -71.44 32.77
N ARG A 190 -12.06 -71.02 33.74
CA ARG A 190 -11.81 -69.60 34.10
C ARG A 190 -10.67 -68.93 33.32
N ALA A 191 -10.22 -69.54 32.22
CA ALA A 191 -9.06 -69.08 31.42
C ALA A 191 -9.42 -67.92 30.50
#